data_AF-A0A0N8ETF5-F1
#
_entry.id   AF-A0A0N8ETF5-F1
#
_cell.length_a   1.000
_cell.length_b   1.000
_cell.length_c   1.000
_cell.angle_alpha   90.00
_cell.angle_beta   90.00
_cell.angle_gamma   90.00
#
_symmetry.space_group_name_H-M   'P 1'
#
loop_
_entity.id
_entity.type
_entity.pdbx_description
1 polymer ?
#
loop_
_entity_poly.entity_id
_entity_poly.type
_entity_poly.pdbx_seq_one_letter_code
_entity_poly.pdbx_strand_id
1 'polypeptide(L)'
;MTVLAPAWRPSCPLLLLLLLLLLSPRLHGTSSCSFSHNPISSDFKIKFSTLSDYLLKDYPVTVAANLQDEQFCAKLWHLVLAQRWMERLKTVAGLKIRELLETVDTEIHFVTSCAFQPLPSCLRFVQTNISHLLQDTVAQLEAMKPWITHRNFSQCLELRCQPDPSTPLPPRSPGALEATELPTPPSHSLLLLLLLLLPAALLLLLASVWCWQRRPRSRCRAPGPQEPVPPPCSPQDVPLLQS
;
A
#
# COMPACT_ATOMS: atom_id res chain seq x y z
N MET A 1 -6.97 36.96 39.96
CA MET A 1 -7.11 35.74 39.14
C MET A 1 -5.92 35.69 38.19
N THR A 2 -4.92 34.87 38.49
CA THR A 2 -3.73 34.70 37.65
C THR A 2 -3.77 33.30 37.06
N VAL A 3 -3.94 33.23 35.74
CA VAL A 3 -3.95 31.97 34.98
C VAL A 3 -2.51 31.55 34.77
N LEU A 4 -2.10 30.46 35.41
CA LEU A 4 -0.84 29.78 35.11
C LEU A 4 -1.04 28.99 33.80
N ALA A 5 -0.48 29.49 32.70
CA ALA A 5 -0.31 28.70 31.49
C ALA A 5 0.79 27.65 31.72
N PRO A 6 0.56 26.35 31.45
CA PRO A 6 1.59 25.35 31.62
C PRO A 6 2.58 25.43 30.45
N ALA A 7 3.83 25.80 30.76
CA ALA A 7 4.96 25.73 29.84
C ALA A 7 5.39 24.26 29.64
N TRP A 8 4.89 23.60 28.61
CA TRP A 8 5.40 22.30 28.18
C TRP A 8 6.53 22.54 27.17
N ARG A 9 7.77 22.30 27.58
CA ARG A 9 8.94 22.24 26.69
C ARG A 9 9.14 20.78 26.26
N PRO A 10 8.91 20.40 24.99
CA PRO A 10 9.18 19.04 24.55
C PRO A 10 10.70 18.84 24.46
N SER A 11 11.28 18.16 25.46
CA SER A 11 12.73 17.99 25.64
C SER A 11 13.31 16.78 24.88
N CYS A 12 12.60 16.25 23.88
CA CYS A 12 13.04 15.05 23.18
C CYS A 12 13.24 15.37 21.69
N PRO A 13 14.47 15.72 21.25
CA PRO A 13 14.77 15.96 19.84
C PRO A 13 14.46 14.74 18.98
N LEU A 14 14.51 13.54 19.58
CA LEU A 14 14.20 12.27 18.93
C LEU A 14 12.70 12.08 18.67
N LEU A 15 11.83 12.58 19.56
CA LEU A 15 10.38 12.55 19.40
C LEU A 15 9.91 13.64 18.42
N LEU A 16 10.58 14.79 18.44
CA LEU A 16 10.38 15.85 17.44
C LEU A 16 10.83 15.38 16.05
N LEU A 17 11.99 14.72 15.95
CA LEU A 17 12.50 14.13 14.70
C LEU A 17 11.58 13.01 14.18
N LEU A 18 11.09 12.14 15.06
CA LEU A 18 10.13 11.09 14.70
C LEU A 18 8.81 11.69 14.22
N LEU A 19 8.30 12.73 14.90
CA LEU A 19 7.12 13.48 14.48
C LEU A 19 7.38 14.17 13.14
N LEU A 20 8.55 14.77 12.91
CA LEU A 20 8.96 15.34 11.63
C LEU A 20 9.07 14.29 10.52
N LEU A 21 9.54 13.07 10.79
CA LEU A 21 9.56 11.96 9.82
C LEU A 21 8.15 11.43 9.50
N LEU A 22 7.24 11.45 10.48
CA LEU A 22 5.84 11.06 10.30
C LEU A 22 4.98 12.15 9.62
N LEU A 23 5.32 13.43 9.84
CA LEU A 23 4.68 14.59 9.21
C LEU A 23 5.38 15.02 7.92
N SER A 24 6.55 14.47 7.61
CA SER A 24 7.11 14.57 6.28
C SER A 24 6.11 13.87 5.36
N PRO A 25 5.44 14.56 4.41
CA PRO A 25 4.92 13.84 3.27
C PRO A 25 6.11 13.03 2.79
N ARG A 26 5.93 11.69 2.67
CA ARG A 26 6.97 10.77 2.17
C ARG A 26 7.87 11.57 1.26
N LEU A 27 9.18 11.64 1.55
CA LEU A 27 10.16 12.02 0.53
C LEU A 27 10.08 10.94 -0.56
N HIS A 28 8.98 10.96 -1.31
CA HIS A 28 8.85 10.41 -2.62
C HIS A 28 9.71 11.39 -3.40
N GLY A 29 11.03 11.15 -3.36
CA GLY A 29 11.94 11.80 -4.29
C GLY A 29 11.27 11.72 -5.63
N THR A 30 11.10 12.87 -6.29
CA THR A 30 10.44 12.98 -7.59
C THR A 30 10.95 11.84 -8.45
N SER A 31 10.14 10.79 -8.62
CA SER A 31 10.60 9.58 -9.27
C SER A 31 10.88 9.98 -10.71
N SER A 32 12.16 10.00 -11.08
CA SER A 32 12.56 10.40 -12.41
C SER A 32 12.23 9.27 -13.38
N CYS A 33 11.49 9.57 -14.45
CA CYS A 33 11.23 8.63 -15.53
C CYS A 33 11.75 9.22 -16.85
N SER A 34 12.86 8.69 -17.34
CA SER A 34 13.46 9.05 -18.62
C SER A 34 14.30 7.89 -19.13
N PHE A 35 14.52 7.84 -20.45
CA PHE A 35 15.23 6.74 -21.09
C PHE A 35 16.45 7.27 -21.83
N SER A 36 17.65 6.94 -21.38
CA SER A 36 18.89 7.38 -22.06
C SER A 36 19.13 6.67 -23.39
N HIS A 37 18.61 5.46 -23.54
CA HIS A 37 18.66 4.67 -24.76
C HIS A 37 17.24 4.32 -25.20
N ASN A 38 17.04 4.09 -26.50
CA ASN A 38 15.71 3.73 -27.01
C ASN A 38 15.36 2.31 -26.55
N PRO A 39 14.35 2.12 -25.68
CA PRO A 39 13.98 0.80 -25.20
C PRO A 39 13.10 0.03 -26.20
N ILE A 40 12.60 0.69 -27.25
CA ILE A 40 11.69 0.10 -28.23
C ILE A 40 12.50 -0.51 -29.36
N SER A 41 12.42 -1.83 -29.53
CA SER A 41 13.15 -2.56 -30.56
C SER A 41 12.75 -2.12 -31.97
N SER A 42 13.50 -2.49 -33.00
CA SER A 42 13.09 -2.30 -34.41
C SER A 42 12.13 -3.38 -34.90
N ASP A 43 12.09 -4.55 -34.24
CA ASP A 43 11.36 -5.74 -34.66
C ASP A 43 10.04 -5.98 -33.88
N PHE A 44 9.66 -5.07 -32.97
CA PHE A 44 8.45 -5.20 -32.14
C PHE A 44 7.20 -5.58 -32.96
N LYS A 45 6.97 -4.94 -34.11
CA LYS A 45 5.82 -5.25 -34.99
C LYS A 45 5.74 -6.72 -35.38
N ILE A 46 6.89 -7.35 -35.65
CA ILE A 46 6.95 -8.76 -36.02
C ILE A 46 6.51 -9.61 -34.83
N LYS A 47 7.02 -9.32 -33.62
CA LYS A 47 6.64 -10.03 -32.39
C LYS A 47 5.13 -9.93 -32.09
N PHE A 48 4.56 -8.72 -32.22
CA PHE A 48 3.12 -8.51 -32.07
C PHE A 48 2.29 -9.25 -33.15
N SER A 49 2.73 -9.22 -34.41
CA SER A 49 2.08 -9.97 -35.50
C SER A 49 2.10 -11.47 -35.22
N THR A 50 3.26 -12.00 -34.84
CA THR A 50 3.41 -13.42 -34.52
C THR A 50 2.51 -13.83 -33.36
N LEU A 51 2.43 -13.07 -32.28
CA LEU A 51 1.46 -13.36 -31.21
C LEU A 51 0.03 -13.35 -31.73
N SER A 52 -0.33 -12.34 -32.53
CA SER A 52 -1.66 -12.18 -33.10
C SER A 52 -2.07 -13.43 -33.88
N ASP A 53 -1.19 -14.02 -34.68
CA ASP A 53 -1.47 -15.20 -35.52
C ASP A 53 -1.91 -16.45 -34.74
N TYR A 54 -1.60 -16.50 -33.43
CA TYR A 54 -1.93 -17.64 -32.56
C TYR A 54 -3.11 -17.35 -31.61
N LEU A 55 -3.68 -16.14 -31.64
CA LEU A 55 -4.75 -15.72 -30.73
C LEU A 55 -6.13 -15.75 -31.39
N LEU A 56 -7.14 -16.09 -30.58
CA LEU A 56 -8.53 -15.75 -30.87
C LEU A 56 -8.68 -14.23 -30.84
N LYS A 57 -8.90 -13.62 -32.01
CA LYS A 57 -8.83 -12.16 -32.19
C LYS A 57 -9.84 -11.40 -31.33
N ASP A 58 -10.96 -12.04 -31.02
CA ASP A 58 -12.09 -11.54 -30.24
C ASP A 58 -12.00 -11.86 -28.74
N TYR A 59 -10.88 -12.44 -28.27
CA TYR A 59 -10.69 -12.70 -26.85
C TYR A 59 -10.91 -11.43 -26.02
N PRO A 60 -11.78 -11.46 -24.98
CA PRO A 60 -12.19 -10.26 -24.27
C PRO A 60 -11.08 -9.75 -23.35
N VAL A 61 -10.69 -8.51 -23.56
CA VAL A 61 -9.76 -7.74 -22.72
C VAL A 61 -10.40 -6.39 -22.37
N THR A 62 -9.71 -5.54 -21.61
CA THR A 62 -10.22 -4.20 -21.26
C THR A 62 -9.23 -3.09 -21.55
N VAL A 63 -9.72 -1.96 -22.05
CA VAL A 63 -8.94 -0.73 -22.24
C VAL A 63 -9.52 0.40 -21.41
N ALA A 64 -8.70 1.40 -21.06
CA ALA A 64 -9.19 2.57 -20.34
C ALA A 64 -10.04 3.44 -21.28
N ALA A 65 -11.28 3.75 -20.86
CA ALA A 65 -12.22 4.52 -21.68
C ALA A 65 -12.13 6.03 -21.45
N ASN A 66 -11.71 6.44 -20.26
CA ASN A 66 -11.68 7.83 -19.82
C ASN A 66 -10.27 8.28 -19.45
N LEU A 67 -9.24 7.73 -20.10
CA LEU A 67 -7.87 8.17 -19.89
C LEU A 67 -7.71 9.61 -20.41
N GLN A 68 -7.05 10.48 -19.65
CA GLN A 68 -6.81 11.86 -20.10
C GLN A 68 -5.97 11.87 -21.38
N ASP A 69 -6.41 12.63 -22.38
CA ASP A 69 -5.71 12.76 -23.65
C ASP A 69 -4.57 13.78 -23.53
N GLU A 70 -3.50 13.37 -22.88
CA GLU A 70 -2.24 14.13 -22.83
C GLU A 70 -1.29 13.65 -23.93
N GLN A 71 -0.74 14.59 -24.73
CA GLN A 71 -0.05 14.27 -25.98
C GLN A 71 1.09 13.24 -25.84
N PHE A 72 1.76 13.13 -24.69
CA PHE A 72 2.85 12.16 -24.49
C PHE A 72 2.55 11.14 -23.39
N CYS A 73 1.94 11.57 -22.28
CA CYS A 73 1.63 10.66 -21.18
C CYS A 73 0.55 9.64 -21.54
N ALA A 74 -0.45 10.01 -22.36
CA ALA A 74 -1.49 9.08 -22.77
C ALA A 74 -0.91 7.82 -23.44
N LYS A 75 0.07 7.98 -24.34
CA LYS A 75 0.69 6.86 -25.05
C LYS A 75 1.41 5.92 -24.10
N LEU A 76 2.20 6.49 -23.18
CA LEU A 76 2.91 5.72 -22.16
C LEU A 76 1.94 5.01 -21.20
N TRP A 77 0.85 5.66 -20.81
CA TRP A 77 -0.20 5.05 -19.96
C TRP A 77 -0.90 3.88 -20.65
N HIS A 78 -1.22 3.98 -21.94
CA HIS A 78 -1.77 2.85 -22.70
C HIS A 78 -0.79 1.66 -22.68
N LEU A 79 0.51 1.90 -22.85
CA LEU A 79 1.53 0.84 -22.74
C LEU A 79 1.61 0.22 -21.34
N VAL A 80 1.53 1.01 -20.27
CA VAL A 80 1.47 0.50 -18.88
C VAL A 80 0.27 -0.42 -18.67
N LEU A 81 -0.89 -0.04 -19.21
CA LEU A 81 -2.11 -0.84 -19.11
C LEU A 81 -2.01 -2.12 -19.96
N ALA A 82 -1.44 -2.03 -21.15
CA ALA A 82 -1.17 -3.17 -22.02
C ALA A 82 -0.19 -4.16 -21.38
N GLN A 83 0.87 -3.67 -20.72
CA GLN A 83 1.85 -4.50 -20.02
C GLN A 83 1.19 -5.34 -18.91
N ARG A 84 0.31 -4.73 -18.12
CA ARG A 84 -0.48 -5.46 -17.10
C ARG A 84 -1.39 -6.52 -17.72
N TRP A 85 -1.89 -6.28 -18.93
CA TRP A 85 -2.65 -7.29 -19.65
C TRP A 85 -1.77 -8.45 -20.12
N MET A 86 -0.57 -8.19 -20.62
CA MET A 86 0.37 -9.26 -20.97
C MET A 86 0.67 -10.14 -19.76
N GLU A 87 0.91 -9.55 -18.57
CA GLU A 87 1.06 -10.31 -17.32
C GLU A 87 -0.15 -11.20 -17.01
N ARG A 88 -1.37 -10.64 -17.08
CA ARG A 88 -2.60 -11.41 -16.83
C ARG A 88 -2.76 -12.55 -17.83
N LEU A 89 -2.54 -12.30 -19.11
CA LEU A 89 -2.67 -13.30 -20.16
C LEU A 89 -1.66 -14.45 -19.98
N LYS A 90 -0.42 -14.15 -19.56
CA LYS A 90 0.60 -15.17 -19.26
C LYS A 90 0.14 -16.18 -18.19
N THR A 91 -0.70 -15.76 -17.24
CA THR A 91 -1.20 -16.65 -16.18
C THR A 91 -2.23 -17.69 -16.65
N VAL A 92 -2.94 -17.40 -17.74
CA VAL A 92 -4.03 -18.26 -18.25
C VAL A 92 -3.67 -18.95 -19.57
N ALA A 93 -2.55 -18.58 -20.19
CA ALA A 93 -2.11 -19.12 -21.47
C ALA A 93 -1.45 -20.50 -21.34
N GLY A 94 -1.69 -21.35 -22.35
CA GLY A 94 -0.91 -22.57 -22.55
C GLY A 94 0.55 -22.26 -22.91
N LEU A 95 1.45 -23.23 -22.73
CA LEU A 95 2.91 -23.07 -22.83
C LEU A 95 3.35 -22.26 -24.07
N LYS A 96 2.90 -22.66 -25.26
CA LYS A 96 3.33 -22.02 -26.51
C LYS A 96 2.85 -20.56 -26.63
N ILE A 97 1.61 -20.28 -26.22
CA ILE A 97 1.07 -18.92 -26.24
C ILE A 97 1.75 -18.06 -25.18
N ARG A 98 2.07 -18.64 -24.01
CA ARG A 98 2.80 -17.95 -22.94
C ARG A 98 4.18 -17.48 -23.40
N GLU A 99 4.94 -18.31 -24.12
CA GLU A 99 6.23 -17.90 -24.72
C GLU A 99 6.09 -16.70 -25.68
N LEU A 100 5.02 -16.69 -26.50
CA LEU A 100 4.73 -15.56 -27.39
C LEU A 100 4.34 -14.29 -26.62
N LEU A 101 3.54 -14.44 -25.55
CA LEU A 101 3.16 -13.35 -24.66
C LEU A 101 4.37 -12.79 -23.91
N GLU A 102 5.29 -13.63 -23.44
CA GLU A 102 6.55 -13.21 -22.82
C GLU A 102 7.41 -12.42 -23.82
N THR A 103 7.51 -12.90 -25.06
CA THR A 103 8.22 -12.20 -26.14
C THR A 103 7.64 -10.81 -26.39
N VAL A 104 6.31 -10.69 -26.48
CA VAL A 104 5.63 -9.39 -26.66
C VAL A 104 5.74 -8.51 -25.42
N ASP A 105 5.64 -9.08 -24.22
CA ASP A 105 5.78 -8.35 -22.96
C ASP A 105 7.17 -7.69 -22.86
N THR A 106 8.24 -8.35 -23.33
CA THR A 106 9.58 -7.73 -23.34
C THR A 106 9.65 -6.42 -24.13
N GLU A 107 8.82 -6.25 -25.18
CA GLU A 107 8.78 -5.03 -26.00
C GLU A 107 8.18 -3.82 -25.27
N ILE A 108 7.33 -4.07 -24.28
CA ILE A 108 6.68 -3.03 -23.48
C ILE A 108 7.13 -3.06 -22.01
N HIS A 109 8.00 -4.01 -21.63
CA HIS A 109 8.44 -4.20 -20.26
C HIS A 109 9.18 -2.98 -19.70
N PHE A 110 9.79 -2.15 -20.56
CA PHE A 110 10.49 -0.94 -20.14
C PHE A 110 9.61 0.02 -19.33
N VAL A 111 8.29 0.01 -19.50
CA VAL A 111 7.38 0.84 -18.70
C VAL A 111 7.41 0.51 -17.21
N THR A 112 7.84 -0.71 -16.85
CA THR A 112 7.99 -1.15 -15.46
C THR A 112 9.24 -0.56 -14.77
N SER A 113 10.19 -0.03 -15.54
CA SER A 113 11.37 0.67 -14.99
C SER A 113 11.02 2.00 -14.34
N CYS A 114 9.82 2.53 -14.61
CA CYS A 114 9.30 3.75 -14.02
C CYS A 114 8.35 3.43 -12.85
N ALA A 115 8.49 4.17 -11.75
CA ALA A 115 7.69 3.99 -10.53
C ALA A 115 6.28 4.60 -10.68
N PHE A 116 5.46 4.02 -11.53
CA PHE A 116 4.06 4.41 -11.70
C PHE A 116 3.27 4.26 -10.40
N GLN A 117 2.42 5.24 -10.12
CA GLN A 117 1.48 5.17 -9.02
C GLN A 117 0.41 4.08 -9.29
N PRO A 118 -0.27 3.59 -8.23
CA PRO A 118 -1.44 2.74 -8.39
C PRO A 118 -2.50 3.38 -9.31
N LEU A 119 -3.33 2.55 -9.94
CA LEU A 119 -4.38 3.06 -10.83
C LEU A 119 -5.34 3.96 -10.04
N PRO A 120 -5.66 5.17 -10.54
CA PRO A 120 -6.60 6.04 -9.87
C PRO A 120 -8.00 5.41 -9.89
N SER A 121 -8.78 5.67 -8.83
CA SER A 121 -10.14 5.13 -8.70
C SER A 121 -11.12 5.62 -9.78
N CYS A 122 -10.82 6.76 -10.40
CA CYS A 122 -11.62 7.31 -11.50
C CYS A 122 -11.49 6.51 -12.81
N LEU A 123 -10.48 5.66 -12.95
CA LEU A 123 -10.20 4.99 -14.22
C LEU A 123 -11.29 3.97 -14.53
N ARG A 124 -11.96 4.15 -15.67
CA ARG A 124 -13.02 3.28 -16.17
C ARG A 124 -12.48 2.41 -17.29
N PHE A 125 -12.81 1.14 -17.22
CA PHE A 125 -12.43 0.15 -18.21
C PHE A 125 -13.64 -0.28 -19.01
N VAL A 126 -13.46 -0.42 -20.32
CA VAL A 126 -14.45 -1.00 -21.23
C VAL A 126 -13.87 -2.25 -21.86
N GLN A 127 -14.74 -3.22 -22.11
CA GLN A 127 -14.35 -4.45 -22.78
C GLN A 127 -14.08 -4.17 -24.26
N THR A 128 -13.03 -4.79 -24.79
CA THR A 128 -12.68 -4.78 -26.21
C THR A 128 -12.03 -6.11 -26.58
N ASN A 129 -11.79 -6.30 -27.87
CA ASN A 129 -11.13 -7.48 -28.40
C ASN A 129 -9.61 -7.38 -28.21
N ILE A 130 -8.92 -8.50 -27.97
CA ILE A 130 -7.46 -8.53 -27.85
C ILE A 130 -6.77 -8.00 -29.11
N SER A 131 -7.37 -8.19 -30.29
CA SER A 131 -6.87 -7.61 -31.54
C SER A 131 -6.73 -6.10 -31.47
N HIS A 132 -7.71 -5.39 -30.89
CA HIS A 132 -7.66 -3.95 -30.70
C HIS A 132 -6.59 -3.54 -29.68
N LEU A 133 -6.44 -4.28 -28.57
CA LEU A 133 -5.38 -4.02 -27.60
C LEU A 133 -3.99 -4.14 -28.24
N LEU A 134 -3.75 -5.19 -29.03
CA LEU A 134 -2.46 -5.40 -29.71
C LEU A 134 -2.18 -4.33 -30.77
N GLN A 135 -3.19 -3.99 -31.59
CA GLN A 135 -3.07 -2.94 -32.59
C GLN A 135 -2.79 -1.57 -31.98
N ASP A 136 -3.52 -1.22 -30.91
CA ASP A 136 -3.30 0.02 -30.17
C ASP A 136 -1.88 0.06 -29.59
N THR A 137 -1.45 -1.02 -28.93
CA THR A 137 -0.10 -1.12 -28.36
C THR A 137 1.00 -0.90 -29.41
N VAL A 138 0.87 -1.50 -30.60
CA VAL A 138 1.79 -1.26 -31.72
C VAL A 138 1.79 0.22 -32.14
N ALA A 139 0.61 0.81 -32.30
CA ALA A 139 0.49 2.22 -32.67
C ALA A 139 1.11 3.16 -31.62
N GLN A 140 0.94 2.86 -30.33
CA GLN A 140 1.55 3.63 -29.25
C GLN A 140 3.08 3.51 -29.28
N LEU A 141 3.63 2.31 -29.48
CA LEU A 141 5.08 2.10 -29.63
C LEU A 141 5.65 2.88 -30.84
N GLU A 142 4.98 2.82 -31.98
CA GLU A 142 5.39 3.58 -33.18
C GLU A 142 5.42 5.08 -32.93
N ALA A 143 4.35 5.63 -32.34
CA ALA A 143 4.24 7.04 -32.06
C ALA A 143 5.27 7.51 -31.03
N MET A 144 5.64 6.65 -30.07
CA MET A 144 6.59 6.97 -29.00
C MET A 144 8.06 6.81 -29.40
N LYS A 145 8.38 5.87 -30.30
CA LYS A 145 9.76 5.54 -30.71
C LYS A 145 10.66 6.74 -31.00
N PRO A 146 10.23 7.81 -31.71
CA PRO A 146 11.09 8.98 -31.96
C PRO A 146 11.31 9.88 -30.73
N TRP A 147 10.41 9.86 -29.74
CA TRP A 147 10.41 10.81 -28.61
C TRP A 147 10.83 10.20 -27.27
N ILE A 148 10.89 8.86 -27.16
CA ILE A 148 11.11 8.14 -25.91
C ILE A 148 12.43 8.51 -25.20
N THR A 149 13.47 8.88 -25.96
CA THR A 149 14.76 9.32 -25.41
C THR A 149 14.90 10.83 -25.23
N HIS A 150 13.98 11.62 -25.80
CA HIS A 150 14.08 13.08 -25.87
C HIS A 150 13.19 13.79 -24.84
N ARG A 151 12.46 13.03 -24.02
CA ARG A 151 11.46 13.56 -23.09
C ARG A 151 11.64 13.02 -21.69
N ASN A 152 11.16 13.82 -20.74
CA ASN A 152 11.04 13.44 -19.34
C ASN A 152 9.57 13.06 -19.08
N PHE A 153 9.35 11.82 -18.63
CA PHE A 153 8.05 11.23 -18.34
C PHE A 153 7.72 11.20 -16.84
N SER A 154 8.49 11.91 -16.00
CA SER A 154 8.26 11.96 -14.54
C SER A 154 6.86 12.50 -14.19
N GLN A 155 6.32 13.40 -15.02
CA GLN A 155 4.95 13.90 -14.87
C GLN A 155 3.89 12.87 -15.25
N CYS A 156 4.25 11.85 -16.02
CA CYS A 156 3.35 10.78 -16.45
C CYS A 156 3.24 9.65 -15.42
N LEU A 157 3.93 9.70 -14.27
CA LEU A 157 3.89 8.60 -13.30
C LEU A 157 2.53 8.44 -12.61
N GLU A 158 1.69 9.46 -12.67
CA GLU A 158 0.32 9.44 -12.19
C GLU A 158 -0.63 9.40 -13.39
N LEU A 159 -1.37 8.29 -13.57
CA LEU A 159 -2.40 8.20 -14.60
C LEU A 159 -3.53 9.17 -14.25
N ARG A 160 -4.04 9.87 -15.26
CA ARG A 160 -5.14 10.81 -15.08
C ARG A 160 -6.34 10.42 -15.92
N CYS A 161 -7.52 10.75 -15.39
CA CYS A 161 -8.78 10.53 -16.06
C CYS A 161 -9.27 11.83 -16.71
N GLN A 162 -9.97 11.75 -17.82
CA GLN A 162 -10.78 12.85 -18.32
C GLN A 162 -11.81 13.23 -17.25
N PRO A 163 -12.03 14.53 -17.01
CA PRO A 163 -13.16 14.98 -16.21
C PRO A 163 -14.44 14.46 -16.87
N ASP A 164 -15.39 13.95 -16.08
CA ASP A 164 -16.71 13.63 -16.62
C ASP A 164 -17.25 14.89 -17.32
N PRO A 165 -17.58 14.84 -18.62
CA PRO A 165 -18.28 15.95 -19.23
C PRO A 165 -19.57 16.11 -18.44
N SER A 166 -19.75 17.28 -17.81
CA SER A 166 -20.95 17.65 -17.06
C SER A 166 -22.17 17.55 -17.97
N THR A 167 -22.65 16.33 -18.15
CA THR A 167 -23.87 16.03 -18.89
C THR A 167 -24.95 16.17 -17.83
N PRO A 168 -25.83 17.19 -17.91
CA PRO A 168 -26.98 17.23 -17.02
C PRO A 168 -27.73 15.91 -17.18
N LEU A 169 -27.84 15.18 -16.06
CA LEU A 169 -28.64 13.95 -16.01
C LEU A 169 -30.03 14.28 -16.57
N PRO A 170 -30.58 13.47 -17.51
CA PRO A 170 -31.96 13.66 -17.92
C PRO A 170 -32.87 13.51 -16.69
N PRO A 171 -33.97 14.27 -16.60
CA PRO A 171 -34.84 14.23 -15.43
C PRO A 171 -35.39 12.81 -15.29
N ARG A 172 -35.01 12.14 -14.20
CA ARG A 172 -35.46 10.81 -13.85
C ARG A 172 -36.95 10.91 -13.47
N SER A 173 -37.83 10.46 -14.35
CA SER A 173 -39.25 10.34 -14.07
C SER A 173 -39.47 9.33 -12.92
N PRO A 174 -40.36 9.63 -11.96
CA PRO A 174 -40.65 8.75 -10.84
C PRO A 174 -41.72 7.72 -11.22
N GLY A 175 -41.36 6.44 -11.15
CA GLY A 175 -42.26 5.29 -11.23
C GLY A 175 -41.46 4.03 -10.89
N ALA A 176 -41.29 3.73 -9.60
CA ALA A 176 -42.11 2.78 -8.83
C ALA A 176 -41.80 1.31 -9.18
N LEU A 177 -40.98 0.66 -8.33
CA LEU A 177 -41.35 -0.50 -7.49
C LEU A 177 -40.08 -1.16 -6.89
N GLU A 178 -40.07 -1.20 -5.56
CA GLU A 178 -39.47 -2.16 -4.61
C GLU A 178 -38.23 -2.97 -5.02
N ALA A 179 -37.09 -2.73 -4.35
CA ALA A 179 -36.70 -3.33 -3.06
C ALA A 179 -36.07 -4.72 -3.21
N THR A 180 -34.74 -4.73 -3.21
CA THR A 180 -33.95 -5.84 -2.67
C THR A 180 -32.74 -5.20 -1.99
N GLU A 181 -32.87 -5.01 -0.68
CA GLU A 181 -31.76 -4.64 0.19
C GLU A 181 -30.85 -5.86 0.41
N LEU A 182 -29.57 -5.70 0.13
CA LEU A 182 -28.49 -6.56 0.64
C LEU A 182 -27.27 -5.66 0.90
N PRO A 183 -26.40 -5.99 1.87
CA PRO A 183 -25.97 -5.04 2.88
C PRO A 183 -24.77 -4.22 2.44
N THR A 184 -24.79 -2.96 2.85
CA THR A 184 -23.68 -2.02 2.79
C THR A 184 -22.44 -2.59 3.48
N PRO A 185 -21.24 -2.53 2.86
CA PRO A 185 -20.02 -2.97 3.50
C PRO A 185 -19.70 -2.08 4.73
N PRO A 186 -19.08 -2.63 5.79
CA PRO A 186 -18.85 -1.92 7.03
C PRO A 186 -17.99 -0.68 6.78
N SER A 187 -18.50 0.43 7.30
CA SER A 187 -17.91 1.75 7.25
C SER A 187 -16.43 1.74 7.68
N HIS A 188 -15.54 2.10 6.74
CA HIS A 188 -14.11 2.29 6.96
C HIS A 188 -13.78 3.21 8.16
N SER A 189 -14.74 4.04 8.58
CA SER A 189 -14.67 4.91 9.76
C SER A 189 -14.59 4.13 11.08
N LEU A 190 -15.34 3.03 11.22
CA LEU A 190 -15.31 2.20 12.44
C LEU A 190 -13.99 1.43 12.57
N LEU A 191 -13.42 0.97 11.45
CA LEU A 191 -12.15 0.25 11.42
C LEU A 191 -10.99 1.17 11.79
N LEU A 192 -11.01 2.42 11.32
CA LEU A 192 -10.03 3.46 11.67
C LEU A 192 -10.12 3.85 13.15
N LEU A 193 -11.34 3.98 13.68
CA LEU A 193 -11.57 4.27 15.09
C LEU A 193 -11.05 3.12 15.99
N LEU A 194 -11.30 1.87 15.59
CA LEU A 194 -10.82 0.69 16.31
C LEU A 194 -9.27 0.61 16.28
N LEU A 195 -8.66 0.89 15.12
CA LEU A 195 -7.20 0.89 14.97
C LEU A 195 -6.52 1.96 15.85
N LEU A 196 -7.20 3.10 16.08
CA LEU A 196 -6.71 4.19 16.92
C LEU A 196 -6.90 3.91 18.42
N LEU A 197 -7.99 3.25 18.81
CA LEU A 197 -8.31 2.95 20.21
C LEU A 197 -7.46 1.81 20.79
N LEU A 198 -7.06 0.83 19.97
CA LEU A 198 -6.27 -0.33 20.39
C LEU A 198 -4.92 0.03 21.05
N PRO A 199 -4.08 0.91 20.47
CA PRO A 199 -2.82 1.29 21.10
C PRO A 199 -3.02 2.13 22.37
N ALA A 200 -4.06 2.97 22.44
CA ALA A 200 -4.37 3.75 23.63
C ALA A 200 -4.79 2.86 24.82
N ALA A 201 -5.64 1.86 24.57
CA ALA A 201 -6.06 0.89 25.58
C ALA A 201 -4.87 0.06 26.08
N LEU A 202 -3.97 -0.37 25.20
CA LEU A 202 -2.78 -1.13 25.57
C LEU A 202 -1.82 -0.31 26.46
N LEU A 203 -1.61 0.98 26.15
CA LEU A 203 -0.79 1.86 26.97
C LEU A 203 -1.37 2.08 28.37
N LEU A 204 -2.70 2.19 28.50
CA LEU A 204 -3.38 2.29 29.79
C LEU A 204 -3.24 1.00 30.62
N LEU A 205 -3.29 -0.17 29.98
CA LEU A 205 -3.08 -1.45 30.65
C LEU A 205 -1.65 -1.61 31.16
N LEU A 206 -0.66 -1.23 30.35
CA LEU A 206 0.75 -1.28 30.78
C LEU A 206 1.02 -0.32 31.93
N ALA A 207 0.41 0.88 31.91
CA ALA A 207 0.50 1.84 33.01
C ALA A 207 -0.16 1.31 34.30
N SER A 208 -1.30 0.63 34.21
CA SER A 208 -1.98 0.07 35.41
C SER A 208 -1.19 -1.08 36.03
N VAL A 209 -0.61 -1.97 35.21
CA VAL A 209 0.29 -3.04 35.67
C VAL A 209 1.55 -2.46 36.30
N TRP A 210 2.15 -1.44 35.68
CA TRP A 210 3.33 -0.74 36.22
C TRP A 210 3.04 -0.06 37.57
N CYS A 211 1.88 0.60 37.68
CA CYS A 211 1.42 1.20 38.94
C CYS A 211 1.14 0.14 40.01
N TRP A 212 0.62 -1.04 39.64
CA TRP A 212 0.40 -2.14 40.58
C TRP A 212 1.70 -2.77 41.06
N GLN A 213 2.69 -2.91 40.17
CA GLN A 213 4.02 -3.43 40.51
C GLN A 213 4.83 -2.49 41.41
N ARG A 214 4.56 -1.18 41.36
CA ARG A 214 5.19 -0.17 42.24
C ARG A 214 4.44 0.06 43.55
N ARG A 215 3.30 -0.60 43.81
CA ARG A 215 2.70 -0.55 45.15
C ARG A 215 3.57 -1.37 46.11
N PRO A 216 4.08 -0.79 47.21
CA PRO A 216 4.81 -1.55 48.21
C PRO A 216 3.87 -2.61 48.79
N ARG A 217 4.17 -3.90 48.56
CA ARG A 217 3.49 -4.99 49.26
C ARG A 217 3.85 -4.90 50.74
N SER A 218 2.94 -4.34 51.54
CA SER A 218 2.96 -4.40 52.99
C SER A 218 3.11 -5.86 53.41
N ARG A 219 4.20 -6.14 54.12
CA ARG A 219 4.60 -7.46 54.61
C ARG A 219 3.53 -8.06 55.53
N CYS A 220 3.08 -9.27 55.22
CA CYS A 220 2.68 -10.26 56.23
C CYS A 220 3.70 -11.40 56.16
N ARG A 221 4.57 -11.49 57.17
CA ARG A 221 5.64 -12.49 57.26
C ARG A 221 5.18 -13.58 58.24
N ALA A 222 4.98 -14.80 57.77
CA ALA A 222 4.92 -15.98 58.62
C ALA A 222 6.27 -16.72 58.51
N PRO A 223 6.97 -17.08 59.61
CA PRO A 223 8.21 -17.85 59.54
C PRO A 223 7.93 -19.35 59.44
N GLY A 224 8.69 -20.06 58.59
CA GLY A 224 8.68 -21.52 58.49
C GLY A 224 9.62 -22.19 59.51
N PRO A 225 9.35 -23.46 59.90
CA PRO A 225 10.14 -24.21 60.88
C PRO A 225 11.21 -25.08 60.22
N GLN A 226 12.45 -25.02 60.72
CA GLN A 226 13.39 -26.15 60.66
C GLN A 226 14.20 -26.22 61.96
N GLU A 227 13.92 -27.25 62.74
CA GLU A 227 14.77 -27.89 63.76
C GLU A 227 15.60 -28.99 63.05
N PRO A 228 16.75 -29.50 63.57
CA PRO A 228 16.80 -30.23 64.85
C PRO A 228 18.05 -30.03 65.76
N VAL A 229 17.80 -30.37 67.02
CA VAL A 229 18.55 -30.36 68.31
C VAL A 229 19.35 -31.71 68.48
N PRO A 230 19.97 -32.13 69.62
CA PRO A 230 21.03 -31.67 70.60
C PRO A 230 22.22 -32.72 70.67
N PRO A 231 22.94 -33.09 71.79
CA PRO A 231 23.04 -32.67 73.22
C PRO A 231 24.51 -32.68 73.80
N PRO A 232 24.82 -32.88 75.11
CA PRO A 232 24.10 -32.66 76.40
C PRO A 232 24.95 -31.87 77.45
N CYS A 233 24.37 -31.76 78.66
CA CYS A 233 24.99 -31.76 80.00
C CYS A 233 24.89 -30.46 80.81
N SER A 234 23.92 -30.50 81.74
CA SER A 234 23.79 -29.77 83.01
C SER A 234 25.07 -29.89 83.89
N PRO A 235 25.23 -29.22 85.06
CA PRO A 235 24.22 -28.47 85.85
C PRO A 235 24.69 -27.18 86.60
N GLN A 236 23.68 -26.51 87.18
CA GLN A 236 23.67 -25.74 88.45
C GLN A 236 24.34 -24.36 88.60
N ASP A 237 23.45 -23.38 88.87
CA ASP A 237 23.43 -22.40 89.96
C ASP A 237 24.73 -21.64 90.35
N VAL A 238 24.77 -20.35 89.98
CA VAL A 238 24.68 -19.14 90.86
C VAL A 238 25.09 -19.37 92.34
N PRO A 239 25.79 -18.46 93.09
CA PRO A 239 25.80 -16.99 92.94
C PRO A 239 27.10 -16.21 93.30
N LEU A 240 26.95 -14.87 93.25
CA LEU A 240 27.49 -13.83 94.16
C LEU A 240 28.84 -13.17 93.85
N LEU A 241 28.70 -11.87 93.49
CA LEU A 241 29.14 -10.70 94.27
C LEU A 241 30.61 -10.23 94.22
N GLN A 242 30.71 -8.93 93.90
CA GLN A 242 31.70 -7.93 94.33
C GLN A 242 33.14 -8.13 93.82
N SER A 243 33.82 -7.09 93.36
CA SER A 243 33.83 -5.71 93.87
C SER A 243 33.83 -4.65 92.77
#